data_AF-A0A7Y6GFY7-F1
#
_entry.id   AF-A0A7Y6GFY7-F1
#
_cell.length_a   1.000
_cell.length_b   1.000
_cell.length_c   1.000
_cell.angle_alpha   90.00
_cell.angle_beta   90.00
_cell.angle_gamma   90.00
#
_symmetry.space_group_name_H-M   'P 1'
#
loop_
_entity.id
_entity.type
_entity.pdbx_description
1 polymer ?
#
loop_
_entity_poly.entity_id
_entity_poly.type
_entity_poly.pdbx_seq_one_letter_code
_entity_poly.pdbx_strand_id
1 'polypeptide(L)'
;MRDSRRIRTLVVDEHTRYLWRVRHRHGDRERPCAEVLGLNRDGVHTRIVFLAGPGRYAGDGGYTHSGGVGDRDHHLNLHEPGVVRALVDEAGRRGLLVSGGEVDGWELIAAVAEASAGE
;
A
#
# COMPACT_ATOMS: atom_id res chain seq x y z
N MET A 1 -14.26 -17.66 -6.24
CA MET A 1 -14.22 -17.16 -4.85
C MET A 1 -12.78 -17.29 -4.37
N ARG A 2 -12.05 -16.20 -4.18
CA ARG A 2 -10.64 -16.30 -3.78
C ARG A 2 -10.26 -15.17 -2.83
N ASP A 3 -9.58 -15.58 -1.79
CA ASP A 3 -9.43 -14.99 -0.46
C ASP A 3 -8.52 -13.75 -0.48
N SER A 4 -9.10 -12.56 -0.59
CA SER A 4 -8.42 -11.26 -0.38
C SER A 4 -8.60 -10.74 1.05
N ARG A 5 -8.79 -11.66 2.02
CA ARG A 5 -9.28 -11.35 3.38
C ARG A 5 -8.31 -11.70 4.51
N ARG A 6 -7.02 -11.89 4.25
CA ARG A 6 -6.05 -12.04 5.35
C ARG A 6 -5.64 -10.67 5.87
N ILE A 7 -6.31 -10.24 6.93
CA ILE A 7 -5.82 -9.17 7.79
C ILE A 7 -4.53 -9.68 8.43
N ARG A 8 -3.43 -8.97 8.23
CA ARG A 8 -2.11 -9.29 8.75
C ARG A 8 -1.74 -8.26 9.81
N THR A 9 -0.92 -8.67 10.75
CA THR A 9 -0.40 -7.77 11.78
C THR A 9 1.02 -7.37 11.39
N LEU A 10 1.28 -6.07 11.38
CA LEU A 10 2.62 -5.50 11.30
C LEU A 10 2.98 -4.95 12.68
N VAL A 11 4.11 -5.41 13.21
CA VAL A 11 4.69 -4.86 14.43
C VAL A 11 5.84 -3.94 14.00
N VAL A 12 5.72 -2.65 14.31
CA VAL A 12 6.75 -1.66 13.98
C VAL A 12 7.74 -1.53 15.13
N ASP A 13 7.21 -1.56 16.35
CA ASP A 13 7.92 -1.46 17.63
C ASP A 13 7.05 -2.07 18.75
N GLU A 14 7.56 -2.10 19.99
CA GLU A 14 6.89 -2.78 21.12
C GLU A 14 5.49 -2.23 21.42
N HIS A 15 5.27 -0.94 21.16
CA HIS A 15 4.00 -0.25 21.42
C HIS A 15 3.14 -0.05 20.16
N THR A 16 3.71 -0.17 18.96
CA THR A 16 3.00 0.14 17.72
C THR A 16 2.72 -1.11 16.88
N ARG A 17 1.43 -1.43 16.80
CA ARG A 17 0.90 -2.55 16.00
C ARG A 17 -0.12 -2.02 15.01
N TYR A 18 0.05 -2.39 13.75
CA TYR A 18 -0.88 -2.09 12.68
C TYR A 18 -1.53 -3.38 12.18
N LEU A 19 -2.84 -3.38 12.07
CA LEU A 19 -3.57 -4.36 11.28
C LEU A 19 -3.64 -3.87 9.85
N TRP A 20 -3.09 -4.62 8.91
CA TRP A 20 -3.03 -4.22 7.53
C TRP A 20 -3.63 -5.27 6.60
N ARG A 21 -4.15 -4.79 5.47
CA ARG A 21 -4.65 -5.63 4.39
C ARG A 21 -4.50 -4.92 3.07
N VAL A 22 -4.25 -5.68 2.02
CA VAL A 22 -4.25 -5.18 0.65
C VAL A 22 -5.59 -5.50 0.02
N ARG A 23 -6.16 -4.52 -0.68
CA ARG A 23 -7.34 -4.71 -1.50
C ARG A 23 -7.11 -4.13 -2.87
N HIS A 24 -7.34 -4.95 -3.86
CA HIS A 24 -7.47 -4.48 -5.22
C HIS A 24 -8.87 -3.88 -5.42
N ARG A 25 -8.91 -2.62 -5.82
CA ARG A 25 -10.11 -1.89 -6.22
C ARG A 25 -10.13 -1.87 -7.74
N HIS A 26 -10.96 -2.72 -8.34
CA HIS A 26 -11.20 -2.63 -9.78
C HIS A 26 -11.74 -1.26 -10.15
N GLY A 27 -11.09 -0.70 -11.16
CA GLY A 27 -11.55 0.44 -11.89
C GLY A 27 -12.58 0.04 -12.95
N ASP A 28 -13.19 1.04 -13.53
CA ASP A 28 -14.05 0.89 -14.70
C ASP A 28 -13.59 1.89 -15.77
N ARG A 29 -14.31 2.02 -16.90
CA ARG A 29 -13.89 2.91 -18.01
C ARG A 29 -13.59 4.35 -17.61
N GLU A 30 -14.20 4.84 -16.54
CA GLU A 30 -14.08 6.22 -16.05
C GLU A 30 -13.13 6.35 -14.86
N ARG A 31 -12.75 5.24 -14.23
CA ARG A 31 -11.92 5.25 -13.02
C ARG A 31 -10.86 4.16 -13.12
N PRO A 32 -9.57 4.48 -13.03
CA PRO A 32 -8.54 3.46 -13.10
C PRO A 32 -8.63 2.46 -11.94
N CYS A 33 -8.08 1.26 -12.17
CA CYS A 33 -7.85 0.28 -11.10
C CYS A 33 -6.94 0.89 -10.03
N ALA A 34 -7.09 0.43 -8.80
CA ALA A 34 -6.28 0.92 -7.71
C ALA A 34 -5.96 -0.19 -6.71
N GLU A 35 -4.75 -0.18 -6.18
CA GLU A 35 -4.38 -1.00 -5.03
C GLU A 35 -4.55 -0.18 -3.77
N VAL A 36 -5.20 -0.74 -2.77
CA VAL A 36 -5.50 -0.06 -1.51
C VAL A 36 -4.91 -0.85 -0.36
N LEU A 37 -3.88 -0.29 0.27
CA LEU A 37 -3.34 -0.78 1.54
C LEU A 37 -4.12 -0.13 2.68
N GLY A 38 -5.02 -0.90 3.28
CA GLY A 38 -5.75 -0.49 4.47
C GLY A 38 -4.93 -0.79 5.71
N LEU A 39 -4.71 0.22 6.55
CA LEU A 39 -4.05 0.18 7.84
C LEU A 39 -5.08 0.52 8.92
N ASN A 40 -5.08 -0.25 10.00
CA ASN A 40 -5.83 0.03 11.21
C ASN A 40 -4.86 0.05 12.38
N ARG A 41 -4.88 1.12 13.16
CA ARG A 41 -4.14 1.25 14.41
C ARG A 41 -5.10 1.77 15.47
N ASP A 42 -5.37 0.97 16.49
CA ASP A 42 -6.17 1.39 17.65
C ASP A 42 -7.52 2.06 17.27
N GLY A 43 -8.17 1.56 16.21
CA GLY A 43 -9.42 2.11 15.69
C GLY A 43 -9.27 3.24 14.67
N VAL A 44 -8.08 3.81 14.50
CA VAL A 44 -7.77 4.76 13.41
C VAL A 44 -7.57 3.99 12.11
N HIS A 45 -8.39 4.28 11.10
CA HIS A 45 -8.34 3.65 9.78
C HIS A 45 -7.68 4.57 8.76
N THR A 46 -6.55 4.14 8.23
CA THR A 46 -5.83 4.82 7.14
C THR A 46 -5.81 3.93 5.91
N ARG A 47 -5.94 4.52 4.72
CA ARG A 47 -6.01 3.82 3.43
C ARG A 47 -5.01 4.47 2.49
N ILE A 48 -3.92 3.77 2.21
CA ILE A 48 -2.96 4.21 1.20
C ILE A 48 -3.45 3.69 -0.14
N VAL A 49 -3.75 4.60 -1.07
CA VAL A 49 -4.37 4.29 -2.37
C VAL A 49 -3.36 4.53 -3.48
N PHE A 50 -3.13 3.53 -4.30
CA PHE A 50 -2.30 3.58 -5.49
C PHE A 50 -3.19 3.50 -6.71
N LEU A 51 -3.51 4.65 -7.30
CA LEU A 51 -4.31 4.73 -8.54
C LEU A 51 -3.44 4.34 -9.76
N ALA A 52 -3.86 3.35 -10.53
CA ALA A 52 -3.25 3.08 -11.83
C ALA A 52 -3.42 4.28 -12.77
N GLY A 53 -2.48 4.48 -13.69
CA GLY A 53 -2.46 5.63 -14.58
C GLY A 53 -1.35 5.54 -15.62
N PRO A 54 -1.19 6.58 -16.44
CA PRO A 54 -0.15 6.60 -17.47
C PRO A 54 1.25 6.47 -16.82
N GLY A 55 1.95 5.37 -17.11
CA GLY A 55 3.26 5.06 -16.54
C GLY A 55 3.24 4.57 -15.10
N ARG A 56 2.06 4.20 -14.57
CA ARG A 56 1.82 3.75 -13.20
C ARG A 56 0.86 2.56 -13.22
N TYR A 57 1.29 1.40 -12.78
CA TYR A 57 0.41 0.24 -12.66
C TYR A 57 0.09 -0.03 -11.19
N ALA A 58 -1.17 -0.43 -10.95
CA ALA A 58 -1.64 -0.87 -9.66
C ALA A 58 -2.45 -2.15 -9.89
N GLY A 59 -1.93 -3.27 -9.42
CA GLY A 59 -2.30 -4.62 -9.81
C GLY A 59 -1.39 -5.17 -10.92
N ASP A 60 -1.21 -6.48 -10.92
CA ASP A 60 -0.52 -7.18 -11.99
C ASP A 60 -1.48 -7.33 -13.19
N GLY A 61 -1.03 -6.87 -14.35
CA GLY A 61 -1.83 -6.76 -15.56
C GLY A 61 -2.28 -8.12 -16.09
N GLY A 62 -3.44 -8.59 -15.61
CA GLY A 62 -4.20 -9.70 -16.18
C GLY A 62 -4.17 -10.97 -15.35
N TYR A 63 -5.34 -11.42 -14.87
CA TYR A 63 -5.64 -12.71 -14.23
C TYR A 63 -4.72 -13.24 -13.10
N THR A 64 -3.59 -12.58 -12.80
CA THR A 64 -2.59 -12.95 -11.80
C THR A 64 -2.49 -11.89 -10.71
N HIS A 65 -2.42 -12.39 -9.47
CA HIS A 65 -2.07 -11.77 -8.19
C HIS A 65 -2.18 -10.23 -8.02
N SER A 66 -3.20 -9.80 -7.26
CA SER A 66 -3.25 -8.48 -6.59
C SER A 66 -2.01 -8.25 -5.71
N GLY A 67 -1.63 -7.01 -5.46
CA GLY A 67 -0.50 -6.66 -4.57
C GLY A 67 0.59 -5.81 -5.19
N GLY A 68 0.80 -5.88 -6.50
CA GLY A 68 1.89 -5.18 -7.18
C GLY A 68 1.53 -3.73 -7.51
N VAL A 69 2.36 -2.78 -7.11
CA VAL A 69 2.26 -1.37 -7.55
C VAL A 69 3.61 -0.89 -8.02
N GLY A 70 3.64 -0.14 -9.11
CA GLY A 70 4.90 0.37 -9.62
C GLY A 70 4.74 1.43 -10.68
N ASP A 71 5.78 2.23 -10.86
CA ASP A 71 5.94 3.11 -12.00
C ASP A 71 7.02 2.55 -12.96
N ARG A 72 7.54 3.36 -13.88
CA ARG A 72 8.62 2.93 -14.77
C ARG A 72 9.93 2.66 -14.05
N ASP A 73 10.15 3.29 -12.90
CA ASP A 73 11.41 3.24 -12.16
C ASP A 73 11.33 2.36 -10.90
N HIS A 74 10.16 2.33 -10.24
CA HIS A 74 9.99 1.64 -8.96
C HIS A 74 8.91 0.56 -9.02
N HIS A 75 9.15 -0.59 -8.39
CA HIS A 75 8.16 -1.66 -8.20
C HIS A 75 8.13 -2.06 -6.73
N LEU A 76 6.95 -1.99 -6.12
CA LEU A 76 6.67 -2.42 -4.76
C LEU A 76 5.63 -3.54 -4.74
N ASN A 77 5.84 -4.51 -3.86
CA ASN A 77 4.87 -5.56 -3.57
C ASN A 77 4.22 -5.30 -2.21
N LEU A 78 2.95 -4.88 -2.23
CA LEU A 78 2.18 -4.60 -1.02
C LEU A 78 1.87 -5.86 -0.18
N HIS A 79 2.13 -7.07 -0.70
CA HIS A 79 2.11 -8.28 0.11
C HIS A 79 3.38 -8.49 0.94
N GLU A 80 4.45 -7.75 0.70
CA GLU A 80 5.67 -7.89 1.46
C GLU A 80 5.62 -7.07 2.75
N PRO A 81 5.83 -7.71 3.93
CA PRO A 81 5.80 -6.99 5.19
C PRO A 81 6.90 -5.92 5.28
N GLY A 82 8.04 -6.09 4.60
CA GLY A 82 9.12 -5.08 4.52
C GLY A 82 8.66 -3.81 3.82
N VAL A 83 8.05 -3.94 2.63
CA VAL A 83 7.46 -2.83 1.88
C VAL A 83 6.36 -2.13 2.68
N VAL A 84 5.46 -2.90 3.31
CA VAL A 84 4.40 -2.33 4.14
C VAL A 84 4.98 -1.59 5.35
N ARG A 85 6.06 -2.09 5.96
CA ARG A 85 6.76 -1.41 7.05
C ARG A 85 7.36 -0.09 6.58
N ALA A 86 8.04 -0.07 5.44
CA ALA A 86 8.60 1.14 4.88
C ALA A 86 7.52 2.18 4.54
N LEU A 87 6.38 1.75 3.97
CA LEU A 87 5.22 2.63 3.73
C LEU A 87 4.66 3.20 5.03
N VAL A 88 4.54 2.38 6.08
CA VAL A 88 4.05 2.82 7.40
C VAL A 88 5.03 3.77 8.07
N ASP A 89 6.33 3.51 7.97
CA ASP A 89 7.38 4.40 8.50
C ASP A 89 7.34 5.76 7.81
N GLU A 90 7.38 5.79 6.47
CA GLU A 90 7.35 7.04 5.70
C GLU A 90 6.03 7.81 5.92
N ALA A 91 4.88 7.12 5.87
CA ALA A 91 3.58 7.76 6.14
C ALA A 91 3.48 8.26 7.60
N GLY A 92 4.09 7.55 8.55
CA GLY A 92 4.19 7.95 9.94
C GLY A 92 5.06 9.18 10.12
N ARG A 93 6.24 9.22 9.48
CA ARG A 93 7.15 10.37 9.46
C ARG A 93 6.51 11.62 8.88
N ARG A 94 5.62 11.46 7.89
CA ARG A 94 4.82 12.55 7.30
C ARG A 94 3.56 12.90 8.10
N GLY A 95 3.25 12.17 9.18
CA GLY A 95 2.06 12.40 9.99
C GLY A 95 0.74 11.95 9.35
N LEU A 96 0.79 11.23 8.23
CA LEU A 96 -0.38 10.81 7.43
C LEU A 96 -1.19 9.69 8.09
N LEU A 97 -0.60 8.99 9.05
CA LEU A 97 -1.28 7.90 9.77
C LEU A 97 -2.11 8.36 10.98
N VAL A 98 -1.86 9.56 11.50
CA VAL A 98 -2.46 10.03 12.77
C VAL A 98 -3.91 10.48 12.56
N SER A 99 -4.20 11.14 11.44
CA SER A 99 -5.54 11.66 11.16
C SER A 99 -6.51 10.63 10.58
N GLY A 100 -6.01 9.44 10.20
CA GLY A 100 -6.79 8.49 9.40
C GLY A 100 -7.13 9.04 8.01
N GLY A 101 -7.90 8.28 7.23
CA GLY A 101 -8.40 8.72 5.93
C GLY A 101 -7.69 8.07 4.74
N GLU A 102 -7.82 8.69 3.57
CA GLU A 102 -7.20 8.22 2.32
C GLU A 102 -5.93 9.04 2.03
N VAL A 103 -4.85 8.33 1.74
CA VAL A 103 -3.51 8.87 1.46
C VAL A 103 -3.11 8.42 0.07
N ASP A 104 -2.54 9.31 -0.72
CA ASP A 104 -1.99 8.94 -2.02
C ASP A 104 -0.66 8.19 -1.83
N GLY A 105 -0.62 6.94 -2.27
CA GLY A 105 0.56 6.08 -2.13
C GLY A 105 1.70 6.42 -3.07
N TRP A 106 1.43 7.13 -4.17
CA TRP A 106 2.47 7.51 -5.13
C TRP A 106 3.42 8.55 -4.57
N GLU A 107 2.99 9.36 -3.61
CA GLU A 107 3.87 10.29 -2.90
C GLU A 107 4.89 9.58 -2.00
N LEU A 108 4.65 8.31 -1.67
CA LEU A 108 5.49 7.48 -0.81
C LEU A 108 6.37 6.51 -1.60
N ILE A 109 6.00 6.18 -2.86
CA ILE A 109 6.62 5.10 -3.62
C ILE A 109 8.13 5.30 -3.82
N ALA A 110 8.57 6.51 -4.15
CA ALA A 110 9.98 6.80 -4.41
C ALA A 110 10.82 6.62 -3.14
N ALA A 111 10.35 7.16 -2.01
CA ALA A 111 11.06 7.05 -0.74
C ALA A 111 11.12 5.59 -0.24
N VAL A 112 10.05 4.83 -0.43
CA VAL A 112 10.01 3.41 -0.06
C VAL A 112 10.88 2.56 -0.97
N ALA A 113 10.88 2.83 -2.28
CA ALA A 113 11.70 2.08 -3.22
C ALA A 113 13.20 2.33 -2.98
N GLU A 114 13.61 3.55 -2.67
CA GLU A 114 14.97 3.88 -2.23
C GLU A 114 15.34 3.13 -0.94
N ALA A 115 14.41 3.05 0.03
CA ALA A 115 14.62 2.32 1.27
C ALA A 115 14.71 0.80 1.07
N SER A 116 13.97 0.23 0.11
CA SER A 116 13.97 -1.20 -0.22
C SER A 116 15.10 -1.63 -1.18
N ALA A 117 15.69 -0.70 -1.93
CA ALA A 117 16.85 -0.96 -2.79
C ALA A 117 18.19 -0.97 -2.02
N GLY A 118 18.19 -0.49 -0.77
CA GLY A 118 19.37 -0.39 0.08
C GLY A 118 19.61 -1.56 1.04
N GLU A 119 18.87 -2.67 0.91
CA GLU A 119 19.05 -3.89 1.73
C GLU A 119 19.98 -4.93 1.08
#